data_AF-A0A1G3BW75-F1
#
_entry.id   AF-A0A1G3BW75-F1
#
_cell.length_a   1.000
_cell.length_b   1.000
_cell.length_c   1.000
_cell.angle_alpha   90.00
_cell.angle_beta   90.00
_cell.angle_gamma   90.00
#
_symmetry.space_group_name_H-M   'P 1'
#
loop_
_entity.id
_entity.type
_entity.pdbx_description
1 polymer ?
#
loop_
_entity_poly.entity_id
_entity_poly.type
_entity_poly.pdbx_seq_one_letter_code
_entity_poly.pdbx_strand_id
1 'polypeptide(L)' 'MKAVVKKEGLVIPKKFLKGIKEADIKWENGKIVIEPAIAEKDIIFDLGKHPGHSGINDISIKHDKYLYEDV' A
#
# COMPACT_ATOMS: atom_id res chain seq x y z
N MET A 1 -1.95 13.46 30.58
CA MET A 1 -2.61 14.43 29.67
C MET A 1 -4.09 14.10 29.64
N LYS A 2 -4.99 15.09 29.71
CA LYS A 2 -6.44 14.89 29.54
C LYS A 2 -6.83 15.46 28.18
N ALA A 3 -7.59 14.70 27.40
CA ALA A 3 -8.09 15.11 26.10
C ALA A 3 -9.61 14.96 26.09
N VAL A 4 -10.30 15.90 25.46
CA VAL A 4 -11.76 15.93 25.40
C VAL A 4 -12.20 15.08 24.23
N VAL A 5 -13.14 14.17 24.49
CA VAL A 5 -13.83 13.40 23.44
C VAL A 5 -14.89 14.31 22.85
N LYS A 6 -14.80 14.56 21.54
CA LYS A 6 -15.79 15.31 20.77
C LYS A 6 -16.72 14.37 20.01
N LYS A 7 -17.69 14.92 19.29
CA LYS A 7 -18.60 14.14 18.43
C LYS A 7 -17.83 13.34 17.37
N GLU A 8 -16.71 13.88 16.90
CA GLU A 8 -15.82 13.23 15.93
C GLU A 8 -14.90 12.17 16.55
N GLY A 9 -14.86 12.07 17.88
CA GLY A 9 -13.99 11.15 18.63
C GLY A 9 -12.90 11.84 19.45
N LEU A 10 -11.83 11.10 19.73
CA LEU A 10 -10.68 11.56 20.52
C LEU A 10 -9.52 11.93 19.61
N VAL A 11 -9.02 13.17 19.72
CA VAL A 11 -7.86 13.61 18.95
C VAL A 11 -6.56 13.25 19.68
N ILE A 12 -5.69 12.53 19.00
CA ILE A 12 -4.36 12.15 19.51
C ILE A 12 -3.31 13.07 18.88
N PRO A 13 -2.51 13.80 19.68
CA PRO A 13 -1.47 14.66 19.14
C PRO A 13 -0.44 13.90 18.30
N LYS A 14 -0.14 14.40 17.10
CA LYS A 14 0.79 13.78 16.13
C LYS A 14 2.17 13.44 16.69
N LYS A 15 2.64 14.18 17.71
CA LYS A 15 3.91 13.89 18.40
C LYS A 15 3.98 12.49 19.01
N PHE A 16 2.85 11.89 19.38
CA PHE A 16 2.79 10.51 19.90
C PHE A 16 2.83 9.45 18.81
N LEU A 17 2.58 9.84 17.55
CA LEU A 17 2.54 8.96 16.39
C LEU A 17 3.72 9.22 15.44
N LYS A 18 4.80 9.85 15.94
CA LYS A 18 5.94 10.21 15.10
C LYS A 18 6.64 8.94 14.58
N GLY A 19 6.74 8.81 13.25
CA GLY A 19 7.36 7.65 12.60
C GLY A 19 6.39 6.49 12.35
N ILE A 20 5.14 6.58 12.80
CA ILE A 20 4.11 5.59 12.55
C ILE A 20 3.34 5.99 11.29
N LYS A 21 3.33 5.13 10.26
CA LYS A 21 2.55 5.34 9.03
C LYS A 21 1.12 4.84 9.18
N GLU A 22 0.97 3.68 9.80
CA GLU A 22 -0.30 2.99 10.04
C GLU A 22 -0.30 2.46 11.47
N ALA A 23 -1.48 2.36 12.09
CA ALA A 23 -1.62 1.92 13.47
C ALA A 23 -2.84 1.02 13.63
N ASP A 24 -2.66 -0.06 14.37
CA ASP A 24 -3.74 -0.94 14.80
C ASP A 24 -4.37 -0.39 16.07
N ILE A 25 -5.71 -0.39 16.10
CA ILE A 25 -6.50 0.07 17.25
C ILE A 25 -7.31 -1.10 17.77
N LYS A 26 -7.06 -1.49 19.01
CA LYS A 26 -7.75 -2.61 19.66
C LYS A 26 -8.28 -2.25 21.04
N TRP A 27 -9.34 -2.93 21.44
CA TRP A 27 -9.93 -2.82 22.77
C TRP A 27 -9.48 -3.99 23.63
N GLU A 28 -8.65 -3.73 24.64
CA GLU A 28 -8.11 -4.77 25.52
C GLU A 28 -8.26 -4.34 26.98
N ASN A 29 -8.88 -5.19 27.80
CA ASN A 29 -8.98 -4.98 29.26
C ASN A 29 -9.55 -3.60 29.66
N GLY A 30 -10.56 -3.11 28.91
CA GLY A 30 -11.16 -1.81 29.15
C GLY A 30 -10.29 -0.62 28.72
N LYS A 31 -9.25 -0.85 27.93
CA LYS A 31 -8.35 0.17 27.39
C LYS A 31 -8.37 0.13 25.87
N ILE A 32 -8.26 1.31 25.26
CA ILE A 32 -7.93 1.44 23.84
C ILE A 32 -6.41 1.39 23.75
N VAL A 33 -5.89 0.42 23.02
CA VAL A 33 -4.47 0.25 22.73
C VAL A 33 -4.25 0.62 21.26
N ILE A 34 -3.23 1.45 21.03
CA ILE A 34 -2.84 1.92 19.70
C ILE A 34 -1.39 1.53 19.50
N GLU A 35 -1.14 0.64 18.55
CA GLU A 35 0.18 0.12 18.24
C GLU A 35 0.53 0.43 16.79
N PRO A 36 1.81 0.65 16.44
CA PRO A 36 2.21 0.76 15.05
C PRO A 36 1.81 -0.51 14.31
N ALA A 37 1.08 -0.37 13.20
CA ALA A 37 0.78 -1.49 12.35
C ALA A 37 2.09 -1.98 11.74
N ILE A 38 2.37 -3.26 11.93
CA ILE A 38 3.41 -3.93 11.17
C ILE A 38 2.80 -4.12 9.79
N ALA A 39 3.08 -3.18 8.89
CA ALA A 39 2.78 -3.38 7.49
C ALA A 39 3.61 -4.59 7.03
N GLU A 40 3.00 -5.78 7.04
CA GLU A 40 3.46 -6.85 6.16
C GLU A 40 3.53 -6.23 4.77
N LYS A 41 4.71 -6.25 4.19
CA LYS A 41 4.98 -5.59 2.91
C LYS A 41 4.02 -6.18 1.88
N ASP A 42 2.98 -5.42 1.55
CA ASP A 42 1.92 -5.94 0.69
C ASP A 42 2.51 -6.25 -0.69
N ILE A 43 2.49 -7.53 -1.01
CA ILE A 43 3.10 -8.13 -2.21
C ILE A 43 2.46 -7.51 -3.47
N ILE A 44 1.20 -7.05 -3.39
CA ILE A 44 0.52 -6.35 -4.48
C ILE A 44 1.25 -5.06 -4.85
N PHE A 45 1.77 -4.30 -3.87
CA PHE A 45 2.56 -3.09 -4.16
C PHE A 45 3.96 -3.39 -4.71
N ASP A 46 4.42 -4.64 -4.68
CA ASP A 46 5.68 -5.08 -5.28
C ASP A 46 5.48 -5.70 -6.69
N LEU A 47 4.24 -5.94 -7.13
CA LEU A 47 3.95 -6.39 -8.49
C LEU A 47 4.37 -5.32 -9.51
N GLY A 48 5.07 -5.74 -10.57
CA GLY A 48 5.53 -4.85 -11.64
C GLY A 48 6.76 -3.99 -11.32
N LYS A 49 7.30 -4.01 -10.08
CA LYS A 49 8.57 -3.32 -9.76
C LYS A 49 9.79 -3.95 -10.44
N HIS A 50 9.72 -5.25 -10.71
CA HIS A 50 10.75 -5.98 -11.46
C HIS A 50 10.09 -6.67 -12.66
N PRO A 51 9.81 -5.93 -13.74
CA PRO A 51 9.33 -6.56 -14.97
C PRO A 51 10.41 -7.50 -15.50
N GLY A 52 10.05 -8.76 -15.73
CA GLY A 52 10.96 -9.73 -16.32
C GLY A 52 11.34 -9.31 -17.73
N HIS A 53 12.63 -9.05 -17.97
CA HIS A 53 13.15 -8.91 -19.33
C HIS A 53 13.43 -10.31 -19.87
N SER A 54 12.51 -10.84 -20.68
CA SER A 54 12.69 -12.15 -21.31
C SER A 54 13.80 -12.18 -22.38
N GLY A 55 14.40 -11.04 -22.73
CA GLY A 55 15.47 -10.94 -23.75
C GLY A 55 15.03 -11.35 -25.17
N ILE A 56 13.79 -11.78 -25.32
CA ILE A 56 13.16 -12.24 -26.55
C ILE A 56 12.31 -11.08 -27.05
N ASN A 57 12.52 -10.70 -28.31
CA ASN A 57 11.68 -9.73 -28.99
C ASN A 57 10.23 -10.23 -29.04
N ASP A 58 9.31 -9.45 -28.46
CA ASP A 58 7.88 -9.74 -28.51
C ASP A 58 7.40 -9.84 -29.96
N ILE A 59 6.55 -10.83 -30.23
CA ILE A 59 5.90 -11.03 -31.53
C ILE A 59 5.08 -9.79 -31.92
N SER A 60 4.62 -9.03 -30.91
CA SER A 60 3.92 -7.76 -31.06
C SER A 60 4.75 -6.66 -31.75
N ILE A 61 6.07 -6.81 -31.84
CA ILE A 61 6.95 -5.86 -32.56
C ILE A 61 6.70 -5.91 -34.07
N LYS A 62 6.17 -7.03 -34.59
CA LYS A 62 5.88 -7.22 -36.01
C LYS A 62 4.39 -7.30 -36.32
N HIS A 63 3.50 -6.82 -35.43
CA HIS A 63 2.04 -6.91 -35.64
C HIS A 63 1.63 -6.39 -37.01
N ASP A 64 2.18 -5.24 -37.44
CA ASP A 64 1.89 -4.63 -38.74
C ASP A 64 2.31 -5.53 -39.91
N LYS A 65 3.41 -6.28 -39.78
CA LYS A 65 3.89 -7.17 -40.84
C LYS A 65 2.86 -8.26 -41.17
N TYR A 66 2.15 -8.77 -40.17
CA TYR A 66 1.15 -9.83 -40.36
C TYR A 66 -0.24 -9.30 -40.75
N LEU A 67 -0.47 -7.99 -40.62
CA LEU A 67 -1.74 -7.34 -40.98
C LEU A 67 -1.73 -6.76 -42.40
N TYR A 68 -0.56 -6.48 -42.97
CA TYR A 68 -0.43 -5.79 -44.27
C TYR A 68 0.33 -6.57 -45.35
N GLU A 69 0.66 -7.85 -45.15
CA GLU A 69 1.23 -8.73 -46.21
C GLU A 69 0.15 -9.23 -47.20
N ASP A 70 -0.65 -8.32 -47.76
CA ASP A 70 -1.61 -8.61 -48.84
C ASP A 70 -1.81 -7.38 -49.77
N VAL A 71 -0.72 -6.81 -50.31
CA VAL A 71 -0.76 -5.99 -51.54
C VAL A 71 0.49 -6.22 -52.39
#